data_AF-A0A7S0I6J7-F1
#
_entry.id   AF-A0A7S0I6J7-F1
#
_cell.length_a   1.000
_cell.length_b   1.000
_cell.length_c   1.000
_cell.angle_alpha   90.00
_cell.angle_beta   90.00
_cell.angle_gamma   90.00
#
_symmetry.space_group_name_H-M   'P 1'
#
loop_
_entity.id
_entity.type
_entity.pdbx_description
1 polymer ?
#
loop_
_entity_poly.entity_id
_entity_poly.type
_entity_poly.pdbx_seq_one_letter_code
_entity_poly.pdbx_strand_id
1 'polypeptide(L)'
;MHALAEFTRATAPEVWATDALGLVEEEEWRTTFLNQRLPDLLPQLWERVLGAIGEADAAHFGGRLSDRAPLHALNLRSAEYHVIDPGGSLAHPKHLDYGSLVTVDFMLSDTANFEGGLFSTLEADGHLEPRTFERGDMIIFPSHKYHCVAPITAGRRNVLVVELWEGLPRTCPQRCTDPWGACYCRFE
;
A
#
# COMPACT_ATOMS: atom_id res chain seq x y z
N MET A 1 -26.12 -17.69 47.79
CA MET A 1 -26.08 -16.21 47.88
C MET A 1 -24.67 -15.76 47.53
N HIS A 2 -24.53 -14.58 46.92
CA HIS A 2 -23.38 -14.01 46.17
C HIS A 2 -23.46 -14.31 44.66
N ALA A 3 -24.18 -13.52 43.85
CA ALA A 3 -24.13 -12.07 43.54
C ALA A 3 -23.13 -11.73 42.42
N LEU A 4 -23.70 -11.39 41.27
CA LEU A 4 -23.07 -10.78 40.09
C LEU A 4 -22.51 -9.40 40.45
N ALA A 5 -21.34 -9.06 39.91
CA ALA A 5 -20.83 -7.70 39.91
C ALA A 5 -20.58 -7.26 38.46
N GLU A 6 -21.31 -6.21 38.08
CA GLU A 6 -21.26 -5.48 36.83
C GLU A 6 -19.91 -4.77 36.68
N PHE A 7 -19.29 -4.86 35.50
CA PHE A 7 -18.19 -3.96 35.14
C PHE A 7 -18.79 -2.68 34.57
N THR A 8 -18.67 -1.62 35.35
CA THR A 8 -19.04 -0.25 35.02
C THR A 8 -18.13 0.31 33.93
N ARG A 9 -18.77 0.91 32.92
CA ARG A 9 -18.15 1.66 31.83
C ARG A 9 -17.56 2.95 32.42
N ALA A 10 -16.24 3.04 32.51
CA ALA A 10 -15.57 4.29 32.87
C ALA A 10 -15.50 5.20 31.64
N THR A 11 -16.29 6.28 31.64
CA THR A 11 -16.12 7.43 30.75
C THR A 11 -14.89 8.22 31.22
N ALA A 12 -13.82 8.22 30.43
CA ALA A 12 -12.68 9.10 30.68
C ALA A 12 -13.04 10.56 30.31
N PRO A 13 -12.49 11.56 31.02
CA PRO A 13 -12.92 12.95 30.92
C PRO A 13 -12.36 13.65 29.67
N GLU A 14 -13.10 14.67 29.26
CA GLU A 14 -12.75 15.68 28.26
C GLU A 14 -11.34 16.26 28.41
N VAL A 15 -10.66 16.36 27.26
CA VAL A 15 -9.61 17.35 26.92
C VAL A 15 -8.39 17.38 27.84
N TRP A 16 -7.47 16.44 27.64
CA TRP A 16 -6.08 16.58 28.09
C TRP A 16 -5.11 16.21 26.97
N ALA A 17 -4.49 17.25 26.41
CA ALA A 17 -3.17 17.24 25.78
C ALA A 17 -3.00 16.55 24.41
N THR A 18 -3.65 17.08 23.37
CA THR A 18 -3.14 16.93 21.98
C THR A 18 -1.96 17.87 21.69
N ASP A 19 -1.87 19.00 22.39
CA ASP A 19 -0.90 20.06 22.07
C ASP A 19 0.52 19.81 22.64
N ALA A 20 0.66 18.92 23.63
CA ALA A 20 1.92 18.73 24.35
C ALA A 20 2.88 17.71 23.71
N LEU A 21 2.45 16.99 22.67
CA LEU A 21 3.24 15.96 21.98
C LEU A 21 3.67 16.34 20.56
N GLY A 22 3.29 17.53 20.08
CA GLY A 22 3.63 17.95 18.71
C GLY A 22 3.12 16.96 17.65
N LEU A 23 1.99 16.29 17.92
CA LEU A 23 1.32 15.47 16.91
C LEU A 23 0.71 16.44 15.90
N VAL A 24 1.41 16.55 14.78
CA VAL A 24 1.04 17.19 13.53
C VAL A 24 -0.41 16.83 13.18
N GLU A 25 -1.12 17.75 12.51
CA GLU A 25 -2.43 17.55 11.87
C GLU A 25 -2.69 16.09 11.53
N GLU A 26 -3.86 15.53 11.89
CA GLU A 26 -4.20 14.15 11.53
C GLU A 26 -3.98 13.97 10.03
N GLU A 27 -2.88 13.31 9.64
CA GLU A 27 -2.59 13.07 8.23
C GLU A 27 -3.74 12.23 7.69
N GLU A 28 -4.49 12.81 6.75
CA GLU A 28 -5.64 12.16 6.08
C GLU A 28 -5.22 10.87 5.35
N TRP A 29 -3.91 10.65 5.22
CA TRP A 29 -3.28 9.44 4.71
C TRP A 29 -2.10 9.06 5.59
N ARG A 30 -2.16 7.89 6.24
CA ARG A 30 -1.08 7.33 7.06
C ARG A 30 -0.52 6.07 6.44
N THR A 31 0.79 5.88 6.56
CA THR A 31 1.51 4.72 5.99
C THR A 31 2.27 3.96 7.07
N THR A 32 2.04 2.65 7.14
CA THR A 32 2.84 1.72 7.94
C THR A 32 3.68 0.85 7.00
N PHE A 33 5.00 0.96 7.08
CA PHE A 33 5.90 0.15 6.28
C PHE A 33 6.06 -1.25 6.88
N LEU A 34 5.56 -2.26 6.16
CA LEU A 34 5.81 -3.67 6.45
C LEU A 34 7.15 -4.11 5.84
N ASN A 35 7.45 -3.62 4.62
CA ASN A 35 8.65 -3.92 3.84
C ASN A 35 9.08 -5.39 3.99
N GLN A 36 10.34 -5.66 4.36
CA GLN A 36 10.89 -7.03 4.43
C GLN A 36 10.21 -7.92 5.47
N ARG A 37 9.35 -7.38 6.34
CA ARG A 37 8.57 -8.18 7.27
C ARG A 37 7.37 -8.84 6.60
N LEU A 38 6.92 -8.36 5.44
CA LEU A 38 5.74 -8.92 4.77
C LEU A 38 5.87 -10.43 4.47
N PRO A 39 6.98 -10.92 3.86
CA PRO A 39 7.17 -12.36 3.64
C PRO A 39 7.18 -13.18 4.92
N ASP A 40 7.73 -12.64 6.01
CA ASP A 40 7.82 -13.34 7.31
C ASP A 40 6.46 -13.36 8.05
N LEU A 41 5.74 -12.24 8.02
CA LEU A 41 4.46 -12.07 8.70
C LEU A 41 3.33 -12.80 7.98
N LEU A 42 3.35 -12.79 6.65
CA LEU A 42 2.26 -13.29 5.80
C LEU A 42 2.81 -14.13 4.63
N PRO A 43 3.52 -15.25 4.88
CA PRO A 43 4.23 -16.00 3.84
C PRO A 43 3.31 -16.54 2.74
N GLN A 44 2.12 -17.01 3.11
CA GLN A 44 1.14 -17.54 2.15
C GLN A 44 0.54 -16.45 1.26
N LEU A 45 0.34 -15.24 1.81
CA LEU A 45 -0.07 -14.10 1.01
C LEU A 45 1.05 -13.75 0.03
N TRP A 46 2.29 -13.67 0.52
CA TRP A 46 3.44 -13.33 -0.30
C TRP A 46 3.66 -14.29 -1.47
N GLU A 47 3.54 -15.59 -1.24
CA GLU A 47 3.59 -16.60 -2.30
C GLU A 47 2.52 -16.38 -3.38
N ARG A 48 1.29 -16.05 -2.96
CA ARG A 48 0.20 -15.73 -3.91
C ARG A 48 0.47 -14.44 -4.69
N VAL A 49 1.03 -13.42 -4.05
CA VAL A 49 1.41 -12.17 -4.72
C VAL A 49 2.43 -12.46 -5.83
N LEU A 50 3.49 -13.21 -5.52
CA LEU A 50 4.51 -13.57 -6.52
C LEU A 50 3.94 -14.40 -7.66
N GLY A 51 3.04 -15.35 -7.37
CA GLY A 51 2.34 -16.13 -8.39
C GLY A 51 1.50 -15.25 -9.32
N ALA A 52 0.69 -14.36 -8.75
CA ALA A 52 -0.16 -13.44 -9.51
C ALA A 52 0.65 -12.45 -10.38
N ILE A 53 1.79 -11.96 -9.87
CA ILE A 53 2.72 -11.15 -10.66
C ILE A 53 3.27 -11.94 -11.84
N GLY A 54 3.65 -13.21 -11.65
CA GLY A 54 4.13 -14.06 -12.74
C GLY A 54 3.07 -14.33 -13.81
N GLU A 55 1.82 -14.56 -13.41
CA GLU A 55 0.69 -14.69 -14.33
C GLU A 55 0.45 -13.40 -15.11
N ALA A 56 0.46 -12.24 -14.43
CA ALA A 56 0.32 -10.93 -15.07
C ALA A 56 1.47 -10.62 -16.03
N ASP A 57 2.71 -10.99 -15.67
CA ASP A 57 3.88 -10.82 -16.53
C ASP A 57 3.73 -11.60 -17.84
N ALA A 58 3.36 -12.89 -17.74
CA ALA A 58 3.17 -13.74 -18.90
C ALA A 58 2.00 -13.28 -19.78
N ALA A 59 0.87 -12.89 -19.18
CA ALA A 59 -0.35 -12.55 -19.91
C ALA A 59 -0.35 -11.12 -20.47
N HIS A 60 0.26 -10.16 -19.76
CA HIS A 60 0.07 -8.73 -20.03
C HIS A 60 1.36 -7.93 -20.20
N PHE A 61 2.47 -8.35 -19.58
CA PHE A 61 3.75 -7.60 -19.66
C PHE A 61 4.73 -8.20 -20.67
N GLY A 62 4.35 -9.31 -21.32
CA GLY A 62 5.13 -9.96 -22.36
C GLY A 62 6.33 -10.77 -21.82
N GLY A 63 6.26 -11.25 -20.57
CA GLY A 63 7.32 -12.05 -19.94
C GLY A 63 8.56 -11.26 -19.52
N ARG A 64 8.50 -9.92 -19.57
CA ARG A 64 9.67 -9.06 -19.38
C ARG A 64 10.22 -9.05 -17.97
N LEU A 65 9.38 -9.28 -16.95
CA LEU A 65 9.87 -9.40 -15.58
C LEU A 65 10.68 -10.69 -15.43
N SER A 66 10.16 -11.79 -15.97
CA SER A 66 10.80 -13.11 -15.96
C SER A 66 12.10 -13.18 -16.79
N ASP A 67 12.19 -12.40 -17.88
CA ASP A 67 13.38 -12.31 -18.73
C ASP A 67 14.56 -11.56 -18.07
N ARG A 68 14.26 -10.54 -17.24
CA ARG A 68 15.29 -9.69 -16.62
C ARG A 68 16.00 -10.37 -15.46
N ALA A 69 15.24 -11.07 -14.65
CA ALA A 69 15.72 -11.90 -13.58
C ALA A 69 14.63 -12.95 -13.32
N PRO A 70 14.96 -14.16 -12.84
CA PRO A 70 13.93 -15.01 -12.28
C PRO A 70 13.11 -14.19 -11.27
N LEU A 71 11.78 -14.32 -11.20
CA LEU A 71 10.96 -13.53 -10.26
C LEU A 71 11.47 -13.61 -8.81
N HIS A 72 12.13 -14.71 -8.43
CA HIS A 72 12.76 -14.90 -7.12
C HIS A 72 14.02 -14.05 -6.87
N ALA A 73 14.56 -13.43 -7.91
CA ALA A 73 15.66 -12.47 -7.84
C ALA A 73 15.16 -11.01 -7.85
N LEU A 74 13.86 -10.77 -8.12
CA LEU A 74 13.23 -9.49 -7.82
C LEU A 74 13.05 -9.35 -6.31
N ASN A 75 13.43 -8.20 -5.79
CA ASN A 75 13.35 -7.93 -4.36
C ASN A 75 12.21 -6.98 -4.05
N LEU A 76 11.63 -7.15 -2.86
CA LEU A 76 10.67 -6.22 -2.32
C LEU A 76 11.36 -4.88 -2.08
N ARG A 77 10.91 -3.84 -2.81
CA ARG A 77 11.36 -2.47 -2.60
C ARG A 77 10.64 -1.86 -1.40
N SER A 78 9.31 -1.98 -1.40
CA SER A 78 8.45 -1.55 -0.31
C SER A 78 7.19 -2.41 -0.21
N ALA A 79 6.68 -2.53 1.01
CA ALA A 79 5.33 -3.00 1.30
C ALA A 79 4.70 -2.05 2.32
N GLU A 80 3.61 -1.41 1.93
CA GLU A 80 3.06 -0.22 2.57
C GLU A 80 1.59 -0.48 2.90
N TYR A 81 1.25 -0.50 4.19
CA TYR A 81 -0.14 -0.53 4.62
C TYR A 81 -0.63 0.91 4.80
N HIS A 82 -1.59 1.31 3.98
CA HIS A 82 -2.15 2.65 4.01
C HIS A 82 -3.50 2.67 4.75
N VAL A 83 -3.67 3.70 5.57
CA VAL A 83 -4.94 4.09 6.18
C VAL A 83 -5.30 5.45 5.61
N ILE A 84 -6.38 5.51 4.85
CA ILE A 84 -6.81 6.72 4.14
C ILE A 84 -8.17 7.13 4.70
N ASP A 85 -8.17 8.27 5.38
CA ASP A 85 -9.34 8.93 5.95
C ASP A 85 -9.87 10.00 4.96
N PRO A 86 -11.05 10.61 5.21
CA PRO A 86 -11.60 11.63 4.30
C PRO A 86 -10.61 12.77 4.03
N GLY A 87 -10.54 13.21 2.77
CA GLY A 87 -9.54 14.15 2.26
C GLY A 87 -8.31 13.46 1.65
N GLY A 88 -7.93 12.30 2.19
CA GLY A 88 -6.77 11.53 1.75
C GLY A 88 -6.86 11.14 0.27
N SER A 89 -5.81 11.47 -0.49
CA SER A 89 -5.78 11.26 -1.94
C SER A 89 -4.36 11.14 -2.49
N LEU A 90 -4.26 10.63 -3.72
CA LEU A 90 -3.08 10.74 -4.57
C LEU A 90 -3.52 11.44 -5.86
N ALA A 91 -3.77 12.75 -5.75
CA ALA A 91 -4.47 13.54 -6.77
C ALA A 91 -3.60 14.00 -7.96
N HIS A 92 -2.52 13.29 -8.27
CA HIS A 92 -1.59 13.64 -9.35
C HIS A 92 -1.70 12.63 -10.50
N PRO A 93 -2.43 12.94 -11.60
CA PRO A 93 -2.67 12.00 -12.70
C PRO A 93 -1.43 11.45 -13.40
N LYS A 94 -0.27 12.10 -13.22
CA LYS A 94 1.03 11.68 -13.77
C LYS A 94 1.96 11.13 -12.69
N HIS A 95 1.44 10.76 -11.53
CA HIS A 95 2.19 9.99 -10.54
C HIS A 95 2.53 8.62 -11.12
N LEU A 96 3.73 8.13 -10.81
CA LEU A 96 4.17 6.77 -11.07
C LEU A 96 5.13 6.35 -9.94
N ASP A 97 5.30 5.04 -9.75
CA ASP A 97 6.17 4.52 -8.70
C ASP A 97 7.60 4.40 -9.20
N TYR A 98 8.24 5.56 -9.38
CA TYR A 98 9.58 5.65 -9.93
C TYR A 98 10.57 4.78 -9.13
N GLY A 99 11.36 3.97 -9.84
CA GLY A 99 12.35 3.06 -9.25
C GLY A 99 11.84 1.64 -9.02
N SER A 100 10.55 1.37 -9.23
CA SER A 100 9.98 0.03 -9.18
C SER A 100 9.73 -0.52 -10.59
N LEU A 101 9.56 -1.83 -10.68
CA LEU A 101 9.22 -2.54 -11.92
C LEU A 101 7.73 -2.86 -11.99
N VAL A 102 7.18 -3.41 -10.90
CA VAL A 102 5.77 -3.76 -10.76
C VAL A 102 5.25 -3.29 -9.41
N THR A 103 4.04 -2.72 -9.43
CA THR A 103 3.28 -2.32 -8.26
C THR A 103 2.05 -3.19 -8.16
N VAL A 104 1.68 -3.56 -6.93
CA VAL A 104 0.46 -4.29 -6.62
C VAL A 104 -0.31 -3.57 -5.53
N ASP A 105 -1.57 -3.22 -5.82
CA ASP A 105 -2.51 -2.62 -4.89
C ASP A 105 -3.53 -3.66 -4.45
N PHE A 106 -3.58 -3.95 -3.15
CA PHE A 106 -4.58 -4.84 -2.55
C PHE A 106 -5.65 -4.03 -1.84
N MET A 107 -6.91 -4.24 -2.22
CA MET A 107 -8.03 -3.63 -1.50
C MET A 107 -8.32 -4.44 -0.22
N LEU A 108 -8.21 -3.79 0.95
CA LEU A 108 -8.48 -4.42 2.25
C LEU A 108 -9.83 -3.98 2.84
N SER A 109 -10.29 -2.78 2.49
CA SER A 109 -11.62 -2.29 2.88
C SER A 109 -12.72 -2.86 1.99
N ASP A 110 -13.88 -3.06 2.59
CA ASP A 110 -15.13 -3.24 1.85
C ASP A 110 -15.51 -1.91 1.19
N THR A 111 -15.74 -1.88 -0.13
CA THR A 111 -16.06 -0.64 -0.87
C THR A 111 -17.40 -0.04 -0.44
N ALA A 112 -18.29 -0.85 0.15
CA ALA A 112 -19.53 -0.37 0.74
C ALA A 112 -19.33 0.50 2.01
N ASN A 113 -18.11 0.52 2.59
CA ASN A 113 -17.81 1.22 3.85
C ASN A 113 -17.10 2.57 3.65
N PHE A 114 -16.88 3.01 2.42
CA PHE A 114 -16.28 4.32 2.12
C PHE A 114 -16.81 4.89 0.81
N GLU A 115 -16.64 6.20 0.63
CA GLU A 115 -17.00 6.92 -0.59
C GLU A 115 -15.77 7.64 -1.16
N GLY A 116 -15.74 7.83 -2.48
CA GLY A 116 -14.57 8.37 -3.19
C GLY A 116 -13.46 7.33 -3.37
N GLY A 117 -12.20 7.74 -3.36
CA GLY A 117 -11.08 6.78 -3.36
C GLY A 117 -10.87 6.00 -4.66
N LEU A 118 -11.46 6.46 -5.78
CA LEU A 118 -11.39 5.78 -7.06
C LEU A 118 -9.95 5.73 -7.57
N PHE A 119 -9.42 4.53 -7.78
CA PHE A 119 -8.14 4.32 -8.45
C PHE A 119 -8.34 4.45 -9.96
N SER A 120 -7.51 5.24 -10.61
CA SER A 120 -7.56 5.44 -12.06
C SER A 120 -6.16 5.39 -12.66
N THR A 121 -6.09 4.89 -13.89
CA THR A 121 -4.86 4.89 -14.67
C THR A 121 -4.95 5.89 -15.82
N LEU A 122 -3.88 6.64 -16.09
CA LEU A 122 -3.82 7.53 -17.24
C LEU A 122 -3.44 6.72 -18.50
N GLU A 123 -4.33 6.73 -19.48
CA GLU A 123 -4.18 6.03 -20.74
C GLU A 123 -3.43 6.87 -21.79
N ALA A 124 -2.99 6.22 -22.87
CA ALA A 124 -2.10 6.82 -23.87
C ALA A 124 -2.75 8.00 -24.65
N ASP A 125 -4.07 7.99 -24.77
CA ASP A 125 -4.87 9.07 -25.37
C ASP A 125 -5.19 10.20 -24.37
N GLY A 126 -4.72 10.08 -23.12
CA GLY A 126 -4.86 11.09 -22.08
C GLY A 126 -6.11 10.97 -21.21
N HIS A 127 -6.97 9.96 -21.38
CA HIS A 127 -8.09 9.75 -20.45
C HIS A 127 -7.66 9.04 -19.17
N LEU A 128 -8.34 9.36 -18.07
CA LEU A 128 -8.22 8.60 -16.82
C LEU A 128 -9.24 7.46 -16.85
N GLU A 129 -8.75 6.23 -16.93
CA GLU A 129 -9.58 5.03 -16.91
C GLU A 129 -9.78 4.55 -15.47
N PRO A 130 -11.02 4.54 -14.95
CA PRO A 130 -11.34 4.01 -13.64
C PRO A 130 -11.03 2.51 -13.55
N ARG A 131 -10.43 2.08 -12.44
CA ARG A 131 -10.26 0.66 -12.11
C ARG A 131 -11.04 0.35 -10.85
N THR A 132 -11.95 -0.60 -10.96
CA THR A 132 -12.70 -1.14 -9.83
C THR A 132 -11.99 -2.38 -9.31
N PHE A 133 -11.92 -2.51 -8.00
CA PHE A 133 -11.38 -3.68 -7.32
C PHE A 133 -11.95 -3.70 -5.90
N GLU A 134 -12.50 -4.85 -5.52
CA GLU A 134 -13.24 -5.06 -4.29
C GLU A 134 -12.35 -5.62 -3.19
N ARG A 135 -12.85 -5.70 -1.96
CA ARG A 135 -12.09 -6.30 -0.85
C ARG A 135 -11.56 -7.70 -1.23
N GLY A 136 -10.24 -7.85 -1.15
CA GLY A 136 -9.53 -9.08 -1.47
C GLY A 136 -8.99 -9.14 -2.90
N ASP A 137 -9.42 -8.24 -3.77
CA ASP A 137 -8.86 -8.11 -5.11
C ASP A 137 -7.51 -7.39 -5.06
N MET A 138 -6.73 -7.62 -6.12
CA MET A 138 -5.49 -6.90 -6.37
C MET A 138 -5.46 -6.33 -7.78
N ILE A 139 -4.91 -5.12 -7.92
CA ILE A 139 -4.54 -4.55 -9.21
C ILE A 139 -3.02 -4.67 -9.33
N ILE A 140 -2.55 -5.33 -10.38
CA ILE A 140 -1.13 -5.50 -10.70
C ILE A 140 -0.83 -4.70 -11.95
N PHE A 141 0.16 -3.81 -11.89
CA PHE A 141 0.51 -2.96 -13.03
C PHE A 141 2.00 -2.66 -13.08
N PRO A 142 2.56 -2.38 -14.28
CA PRO A 142 3.93 -1.90 -14.38
C PRO A 142 4.06 -0.57 -13.63
N SER A 143 5.04 -0.42 -12.75
CA SER A 143 5.17 0.75 -11.86
C SER A 143 5.31 2.10 -12.58
N HIS A 144 5.64 2.08 -13.87
CA HIS A 144 5.70 3.27 -14.73
C HIS A 144 4.35 3.65 -15.37
N LYS A 145 3.29 2.87 -15.11
CA LYS A 145 1.93 3.24 -15.51
C LYS A 145 1.46 4.40 -14.64
N TYR A 146 1.16 5.52 -15.28
CA TYR A 146 0.60 6.67 -14.59
C TYR A 146 -0.74 6.33 -13.93
N HIS A 147 -0.87 6.66 -12.66
CA HIS A 147 -2.07 6.37 -11.87
C HIS A 147 -2.29 7.42 -10.78
N CYS A 148 -3.52 7.48 -10.29
CA CYS A 148 -3.92 8.39 -9.22
C CYS A 148 -5.08 7.80 -8.43
N VAL A 149 -5.30 8.33 -7.23
CA VAL A 149 -6.42 7.95 -6.37
C VAL A 149 -7.21 9.22 -6.03
N ALA A 150 -8.48 9.24 -6.41
CA ALA A 150 -9.38 10.34 -6.07
C ALA A 150 -9.55 10.45 -4.54
N PRO A 151 -9.86 11.63 -3.99
CA PRO A 151 -10.05 11.79 -2.55
C PRO A 151 -11.13 10.87 -1.97
N ILE A 152 -10.89 10.38 -0.77
CA ILE A 152 -11.94 9.78 0.07
C ILE A 152 -12.85 10.90 0.56
N THR A 153 -14.16 10.73 0.44
CA THR A 153 -15.16 11.73 0.88
C THR A 153 -15.87 11.32 2.16
N ALA A 154 -15.97 10.02 2.43
CA ALA A 154 -16.54 9.47 3.66
C ALA A 154 -15.98 8.07 3.94
N GLY A 155 -16.03 7.65 5.21
CA GLY A 155 -15.53 6.34 5.63
C GLY A 155 -13.99 6.25 5.64
N ARG A 156 -13.47 5.01 5.61
CA ARG A 156 -12.03 4.74 5.67
C ARG A 156 -11.63 3.66 4.68
N ARG A 157 -10.62 3.95 3.86
CA ARG A 157 -10.04 3.01 2.89
C ARG A 157 -8.70 2.50 3.39
N ASN A 158 -8.57 1.18 3.44
CA ASN A 158 -7.34 0.47 3.76
C ASN A 158 -6.86 -0.29 2.55
N VAL A 159 -5.59 -0.12 2.21
CA VAL A 159 -4.93 -0.85 1.13
C VAL A 159 -3.53 -1.28 1.55
N LEU A 160 -3.08 -2.41 1.01
CA LEU A 160 -1.67 -2.79 1.02
C LEU A 160 -1.12 -2.51 -0.37
N VAL A 161 -0.02 -1.76 -0.45
CA VAL A 161 0.72 -1.51 -1.70
C VAL A 161 2.04 -2.24 -1.61
N VAL A 162 2.40 -2.98 -2.65
CA VAL A 162 3.64 -3.74 -2.74
C VAL A 162 4.36 -3.35 -4.01
N GLU A 163 5.65 -3.05 -3.89
CA GLU A 163 6.49 -2.72 -5.04
C GLU A 163 7.69 -3.66 -5.12
N LEU A 164 7.92 -4.24 -6.30
CA LEU A 164 9.13 -4.99 -6.63
C LEU A 164 10.07 -4.16 -7.49
N TRP A 165 11.36 -4.35 -7.29
CA TRP A 165 12.41 -3.72 -8.10
C TRP A 165 13.55 -4.68 -8.47
N GLU A 166 14.39 -4.22 -9.39
CA GLU A 166 15.69 -4.81 -9.67
C GLU A 166 16.74 -4.09 -8.81
N GLY A 167 16.82 -4.50 -7.55
CA GLY A 167 17.73 -3.95 -6.55
C GLY A 167 17.97 -4.96 -5.44
N LEU A 168 18.89 -4.66 -4.53
CA LEU A 168 19.18 -5.55 -3.39
C LEU A 168 18.01 -5.60 -2.41
N PRO A 169 17.89 -6.66 -1.57
CA PRO A 169 16.98 -6.66 -0.42
C PRO A 169 17.26 -5.46 0.51
N ARG A 170 16.22 -4.77 0.99
CA ARG A 170 16.35 -3.54 1.82
C ARG A 170 15.52 -3.60 3.07
N THR A 171 16.15 -3.47 4.23
CA THR A 171 15.47 -3.50 5.54
C THR A 171 15.04 -2.12 6.05
N CYS A 172 15.02 -1.09 5.19
CA CYS A 172 14.63 0.26 5.60
C CYS A 172 13.17 0.27 6.12
N PRO A 173 12.83 1.04 7.17
CA PRO A 173 11.44 1.23 7.60
C PRO A 173 10.68 2.27 6.75
N GLN A 174 11.10 2.45 5.49
CA GLN A 174 10.57 3.40 4.53
C GLN A 174 10.86 2.92 3.10
N ARG A 175 10.25 3.56 2.10
CA ARG A 175 10.54 3.29 0.69
C ARG A 175 12.01 3.59 0.37
N CYS A 176 12.73 2.62 -0.17
CA CYS A 176 14.13 2.80 -0.56
C CYS A 176 14.25 3.37 -1.99
N THR A 177 15.21 4.27 -2.20
CA THR A 177 15.47 4.91 -3.50
C THR A 177 16.82 4.52 -4.11
N ASP A 178 17.69 3.87 -3.35
CA ASP A 178 18.98 3.37 -3.84
C ASP A 178 18.89 1.85 -4.10
N PRO A 179 18.85 1.39 -5.36
CA PRO A 179 18.78 -0.03 -5.68
C PRO A 179 20.07 -0.79 -5.39
N TRP A 180 21.22 -0.11 -5.28
CA TRP A 180 22.54 -0.73 -5.21
C TRP A 180 23.36 -0.27 -3.99
N GLY A 181 24.47 -0.93 -3.71
CA GLY A 181 25.34 -0.56 -2.58
C GLY A 181 24.75 -0.88 -1.20
N ALA A 182 25.46 -0.47 -0.15
CA ALA A 182 25.12 -0.84 1.22
C ALA A 182 23.81 -0.16 1.70
N CYS A 183 23.02 -0.89 2.48
CA CYS A 183 21.83 -0.35 3.12
C CYS A 183 22.23 0.39 4.40
N TYR A 184 22.06 1.72 4.43
CA TYR A 184 22.41 2.55 5.59
C TYR A 184 21.21 2.97 6.45
N CYS A 185 20.02 2.44 6.14
CA CYS A 185 18.80 2.76 6.88
C CYS A 185 18.91 2.28 8.33
N ARG A 186 18.62 3.19 9.27
CA ARG A 186 18.49 2.87 10.69
C ARG A 186 17.02 2.63 11.01
N PHE A 187 16.73 1.57 11.75
CA PHE A 187 15.49 1.50 12.53
C PHE A 187 15.72 2.46 13.71
N GLU A 188 15.16 3.67 13.63
CA GLU A 188 15.02 4.51 14.83
C GLU A 188 13.65 4.23 15.47
#